data_AF-A0A158L417-F1
#
_entry.id   AF-A0A158L417-F1
#
_cell.length_a   1.000
_cell.length_b   1.000
_cell.length_c   1.000
_cell.angle_alpha   90.00
_cell.angle_beta   90.00
_cell.angle_gamma   90.00
#
_symmetry.space_group_name_H-M   'P 1'
#
loop_
_entity.id
_entity.type
_entity.pdbx_description
1 polymer ?
#
loop_
_entity_poly.entity_id
_entity_poly.type
_entity_poly.pdbx_seq_one_letter_code
_entity_poly.pdbx_strand_id
1 'polypeptide(L)'
;MFVLHNRSEWDFEVVSSAFEIKRTYVGARHALPNAGWGYAVTDAVEPGMLLPARSELWTTFEADTRTTFRGAVPATAPAPLEPHYYFAGRILYRRFRGELLETSLYRRLAYPELECWIIEPNDACMNKEGSVVFASV
;
A
#
# COMPACT_ATOMS: atom_id res chain seq x y z
N MET A 1 -6.10 4.77 9.01
CA MET A 1 -5.13 5.73 8.43
C MET A 1 -3.82 4.98 8.22
N PHE A 2 -3.13 5.16 7.10
CA PHE A 2 -1.81 4.56 6.89
C PHE A 2 -0.82 5.68 6.58
N VAL A 3 0.31 5.70 7.26
CA VAL A 3 1.36 6.70 7.05
C VAL A 3 2.55 6.01 6.42
N LEU A 4 2.91 6.42 5.21
CA LEU A 4 4.15 6.02 4.60
C LEU A 4 5.20 7.08 4.89
N HIS A 5 6.23 6.74 5.65
CA HIS A 5 7.32 7.66 5.92
C HIS A 5 8.35 7.57 4.80
N ASN A 6 8.60 8.65 4.06
CA ASN A 6 9.80 8.76 3.24
C ASN A 6 10.97 9.13 4.16
N ARG A 7 11.78 8.15 4.53
CA ARG A 7 12.96 8.35 5.41
C ARG A 7 14.22 8.79 4.66
N SER A 8 14.14 8.98 3.34
CA SER A 8 15.31 9.30 2.53
C SER A 8 15.62 10.80 2.55
N GLU A 9 16.90 11.11 2.38
CA GLU A 9 17.45 12.48 2.35
C GLU A 9 17.31 13.17 0.99
N TRP A 10 16.59 12.57 0.05
CA TRP A 10 16.49 13.02 -1.33
C TRP A 10 15.04 13.28 -1.73
N ASP A 11 14.86 14.20 -2.66
CA ASP A 11 13.57 14.41 -3.31
C ASP A 11 13.30 13.30 -4.33
N PHE A 12 12.03 12.96 -4.49
CA PHE A 12 11.56 11.95 -5.44
C PHE A 12 10.41 12.44 -6.28
N GLU A 13 10.32 11.90 -7.49
CA GLU A 13 9.14 12.00 -8.34
C GLU A 13 8.40 10.67 -8.32
N VAL A 14 7.10 10.70 -8.03
CA VAL A 14 6.23 9.52 -8.14
C VAL A 14 6.06 9.20 -9.63
N VAL A 15 6.50 8.01 -10.04
CA VAL A 15 6.34 7.53 -11.43
C VAL A 15 4.99 6.83 -11.57
N SER A 16 4.65 5.99 -10.61
CA SER A 16 3.35 5.33 -10.55
C SER A 16 3.01 4.89 -9.14
N SER A 17 1.73 4.72 -8.89
CA SER A 17 1.19 4.23 -7.64
C SER A 17 -0.01 3.33 -7.93
N ALA A 18 -0.18 2.31 -7.09
CA ALA A 18 -1.32 1.43 -7.13
C ALA A 18 -1.64 0.96 -5.71
N PHE A 19 -2.88 1.17 -5.30
CA PHE A 19 -3.37 0.78 -3.99
C PHE A 19 -4.67 0.00 -4.12
N GLU A 20 -4.85 -0.98 -3.26
CA GLU A 20 -6.06 -1.81 -3.22
C GLU A 20 -6.41 -2.19 -1.78
N ILE A 21 -7.71 -2.37 -1.56
CA ILE A 21 -8.24 -3.01 -0.37
C ILE A 21 -8.86 -4.33 -0.78
N LYS A 22 -8.58 -5.40 -0.02
CA LYS A 22 -9.09 -6.76 -0.27
C LYS A 22 -9.67 -7.35 1.00
N ARG A 23 -10.70 -8.17 0.86
CA ARG A 23 -11.14 -9.10 1.92
C ARG A 23 -10.74 -10.52 1.53
N THR A 24 -10.01 -11.21 2.39
CA THR A 24 -9.51 -12.56 2.09
C THR A 24 -9.12 -13.31 3.37
N TYR A 25 -8.84 -14.60 3.26
CA TYR A 25 -8.52 -15.47 4.39
C TYR A 25 -7.04 -15.39 4.77
N VAL A 26 -6.76 -15.52 6.07
CA VAL A 26 -5.39 -15.67 6.56
C VAL A 26 -4.76 -16.91 5.93
N GLY A 27 -3.56 -16.74 5.36
CA GLY A 27 -2.80 -17.81 4.72
C GLY A 27 -3.19 -18.10 3.26
N ALA A 28 -4.13 -17.35 2.67
CA ALA A 28 -4.36 -17.41 1.22
C ALA A 28 -3.14 -16.89 0.45
N ARG A 29 -3.03 -17.24 -0.84
CA ARG A 29 -1.98 -16.66 -1.70
C ARG A 29 -2.36 -15.23 -2.07
N HIS A 30 -1.39 -14.34 -1.95
CA HIS A 30 -1.56 -12.92 -2.22
C HIS A 30 -0.59 -12.44 -3.29
N ALA A 31 -0.95 -11.35 -3.95
CA ALA A 31 -0.13 -10.68 -4.94
C ALA A 31 -0.25 -9.17 -4.71
N LEU A 32 0.85 -8.45 -4.95
CA LEU A 32 0.86 -7.00 -4.95
C LEU A 32 -0.13 -6.45 -5.98
N PRO A 33 -0.63 -5.21 -5.78
CA PRO A 33 -1.53 -4.59 -6.73
C PRO A 33 -0.88 -4.55 -8.12
N ASN A 34 -1.58 -5.09 -9.10
CA ASN A 34 -1.34 -4.85 -10.52
C ASN A 34 -2.51 -4.03 -11.05
N ALA A 35 -2.25 -3.18 -12.04
CA ALA A 35 -3.29 -2.43 -12.72
C ALA A 35 -4.44 -3.38 -13.14
N GLY A 36 -5.65 -3.11 -12.64
CA GLY A 36 -6.87 -3.84 -13.00
C GLY A 36 -7.22 -5.09 -12.18
N TRP A 37 -6.50 -5.45 -11.12
CA TRP A 37 -6.80 -6.66 -10.30
C TRP A 37 -7.45 -6.38 -8.93
N GLY A 38 -7.43 -5.13 -8.46
CA GLY A 38 -7.98 -4.70 -7.17
C GLY A 38 -9.10 -3.67 -7.31
N TYR A 39 -9.78 -3.36 -6.21
CA TYR A 39 -10.66 -2.20 -6.15
C TYR A 39 -9.79 -0.95 -6.09
N ALA A 40 -9.93 -0.07 -7.09
CA ALA A 40 -9.21 1.18 -7.13
C ALA A 40 -9.56 1.98 -5.87
N VAL A 41 -8.53 2.29 -5.10
CA VAL A 41 -8.63 3.24 -4.00
C VAL A 41 -8.30 4.61 -4.56
N THR A 42 -9.10 5.63 -4.23
CA THR A 42 -8.75 7.01 -4.58
C THR A 42 -7.42 7.33 -3.92
N ASP A 43 -6.41 7.56 -4.76
CA ASP A 43 -5.05 7.72 -4.32
C ASP A 43 -4.73 9.20 -4.12
N ALA A 44 -4.06 9.54 -3.02
CA ALA A 44 -3.50 10.88 -2.80
C ALA A 44 -2.13 11.03 -3.51
N VAL A 45 -1.53 9.94 -3.98
CA VAL A 45 -0.20 9.90 -4.59
C VAL A 45 -0.34 9.85 -6.10
N GLU A 46 -0.39 11.00 -6.75
CA GLU A 46 -0.53 11.04 -8.21
C GLU A 46 0.83 10.90 -8.93
N PRO A 47 0.87 10.23 -10.10
CA PRO A 47 2.05 10.29 -10.97
C PRO A 47 2.47 11.74 -11.26
N GLY A 48 3.76 12.02 -11.17
CA GLY A 48 4.33 13.36 -11.29
C GLY A 48 4.38 14.16 -9.97
N MET A 49 3.79 13.66 -8.88
CA MET A 49 3.92 14.28 -7.57
C MET A 49 5.39 14.26 -7.11
N LEU A 50 5.88 15.43 -6.67
CA LEU A 50 7.20 15.56 -6.07
C LEU A 50 7.10 15.40 -4.56
N LEU A 51 7.83 14.43 -4.00
CA LEU A 51 7.93 14.18 -2.58
C LEU A 51 9.25 14.74 -2.06
N PRO A 52 9.22 15.77 -1.19
CA PRO A 52 10.43 16.32 -0.60
C PRO A 52 11.18 15.29 0.25
N ALA A 53 12.49 15.48 0.39
CA ALA A 53 13.32 14.73 1.34
C ALA A 53 12.69 14.70 2.74
N ARG A 54 12.74 13.54 3.39
CA ARG A 54 12.21 13.30 4.76
C ARG A 54 10.72 13.62 4.94
N SER A 55 9.93 13.66 3.87
CA SER A 55 8.49 13.90 3.95
C SER A 55 7.75 12.69 4.54
N GLU A 56 6.66 12.96 5.23
CA GLU A 56 5.70 11.94 5.60
C GLU A 56 4.57 11.97 4.57
N LEU A 57 4.37 10.85 3.90
CA LEU A 57 3.23 10.67 3.03
C LEU A 57 2.07 10.14 3.87
N TRP A 58 1.32 11.09 4.42
CA TRP A 58 0.03 10.83 5.03
C TRP A 58 -0.96 10.53 3.91
N THR A 59 -1.44 9.29 3.86
CA THR A 59 -2.44 8.92 2.86
C THR A 59 -3.69 8.39 3.55
N THR A 60 -4.80 9.04 3.19
CA THR A 60 -6.14 8.61 3.56
C THR A 60 -6.78 7.99 2.34
N PHE A 61 -7.04 6.70 2.44
CA PHE A 61 -7.63 5.92 1.37
C PHE A 61 -9.14 5.86 1.57
N GLU A 62 -9.88 6.43 0.62
CA GLU A 62 -11.33 6.21 0.55
C GLU A 62 -11.59 4.92 -0.23
N ALA A 63 -12.21 3.95 0.44
CA ALA A 63 -12.59 2.70 -0.19
C ALA A 63 -13.79 2.95 -1.13
N ASP A 64 -13.68 2.54 -2.40
CA ASP A 64 -14.74 2.74 -3.38
C ASP A 64 -16.07 2.13 -2.89
N THR A 65 -17.12 2.97 -2.86
CA THR A 65 -18.46 2.55 -2.44
C THR A 65 -19.13 1.57 -3.41
N ARG A 66 -18.57 1.41 -4.62
CA ARG A 66 -18.98 0.40 -5.62
C ARG A 66 -18.42 -0.99 -5.36
N THR A 67 -17.53 -1.15 -4.38
CA THR A 67 -17.07 -2.48 -3.93
C THR A 67 -18.24 -3.30 -3.37
N THR A 68 -18.13 -4.63 -3.38
CA THR A 68 -19.16 -5.56 -2.85
C THR A 68 -19.52 -5.32 -1.38
N PHE A 69 -18.67 -4.61 -0.65
CA PHE A 69 -18.83 -4.26 0.77
C PHE A 69 -19.05 -2.76 1.00
N ARG A 70 -19.32 -2.00 -0.07
CA ARG A 70 -19.52 -0.53 -0.06
C ARG A 70 -18.42 0.26 0.65
N GLY A 71 -17.18 -0.23 0.59
CA GLY A 71 -16.04 0.39 1.26
C GLY A 71 -16.07 0.34 2.79
N ALA A 72 -17.03 -0.36 3.41
CA ALA A 72 -17.21 -0.33 4.86
C ALA A 72 -16.14 -1.14 5.60
N VAL A 73 -15.27 -0.46 6.36
CA VAL A 73 -14.35 -1.12 7.31
C VAL A 73 -15.17 -1.60 8.53
N PRO A 74 -15.10 -2.90 8.92
CA PRO A 74 -15.83 -3.41 10.07
C PRO A 74 -15.31 -2.78 11.35
N ALA A 75 -16.20 -2.53 12.30
CA ALA A 75 -15.82 -2.07 13.64
C ALA A 75 -15.33 -3.23 14.53
N THR A 76 -15.63 -4.47 14.17
CA THR A 76 -15.34 -5.68 14.96
C THR A 76 -14.48 -6.65 14.17
N ALA A 77 -13.59 -7.35 14.89
CA ALA A 77 -12.74 -8.36 14.29
C ALA A 77 -13.59 -9.50 13.68
N PRO A 78 -13.26 -9.97 12.46
CA PRO A 78 -13.87 -11.16 11.88
C PRO A 78 -13.59 -12.40 12.73
N ALA A 79 -14.48 -13.39 12.66
CA ALA A 79 -14.21 -14.71 13.24
C ALA A 79 -13.03 -15.39 12.52
N PRO A 80 -12.36 -16.39 13.12
CA PRO A 80 -11.14 -16.99 12.55
C PRO A 80 -11.27 -17.58 11.14
N LEU A 81 -12.49 -17.93 10.71
CA LEU A 81 -12.77 -18.51 9.40
C LEU A 81 -13.42 -17.49 8.45
N GLU A 82 -13.50 -16.22 8.83
CA GLU A 82 -14.08 -15.17 8.02
C GLU A 82 -13.00 -14.39 7.27
N PRO A 83 -13.34 -13.79 6.11
CA PRO A 83 -12.41 -12.92 5.40
C PRO A 83 -12.00 -11.69 6.22
N HIS A 84 -10.69 -11.48 6.32
CA HIS A 84 -10.07 -10.32 6.94
C HIS A 84 -9.79 -9.21 5.93
N TYR A 85 -9.68 -7.98 6.43
CA TYR A 85 -9.31 -6.80 5.65
C TYR A 85 -7.81 -6.69 5.45
N TYR A 86 -7.41 -6.54 4.20
CA TYR A 86 -6.03 -6.28 3.80
C TYR A 86 -5.95 -5.01 2.98
N PHE A 87 -4.88 -4.28 3.21
CA PHE A 87 -4.46 -3.14 2.42
C PHE A 87 -3.15 -3.50 1.72
N ALA A 88 -3.10 -3.30 0.42
CA ALA A 88 -1.90 -3.49 -0.36
C ALA A 88 -1.61 -2.26 -1.21
N GLY A 89 -0.33 -1.93 -1.34
CA GLY A 89 0.14 -0.73 -2.00
C GLY A 89 1.45 -0.97 -2.70
N ARG A 90 1.65 -0.27 -3.81
CA ARG A 90 2.91 -0.23 -4.54
C ARG A 90 3.11 1.19 -5.06
N ILE A 91 4.27 1.76 -4.75
CA ILE A 91 4.69 3.06 -5.24
C ILE A 91 6.03 2.88 -5.92
N LEU A 92 6.11 3.32 -7.17
CA LEU A 92 7.34 3.44 -7.93
C LEU A 92 7.70 4.92 -8.01
N TYR A 93 8.92 5.26 -7.62
CA TYR A 93 9.38 6.63 -7.63
C TYR A 93 10.82 6.70 -8.14
N ARG A 94 11.16 7.85 -8.71
CA ARG A 94 12.46 8.11 -9.32
C ARG A 94 13.22 9.13 -8.50
N ARG A 95 14.50 8.86 -8.25
CA ARG A 95 15.42 9.86 -7.71
C ARG A 95 15.87 10.80 -8.83
N PHE A 96 16.20 12.05 -8.47
CA PHE A 96 16.78 13.04 -9.39
C PHE A 96 18.11 12.61 -10.07
N ARG A 97 18.64 11.41 -9.80
CA ARG A 97 19.84 10.81 -10.42
C ARG A 97 19.57 9.55 -11.26
N GLY A 98 18.31 9.26 -11.59
CA GLY A 98 17.95 8.19 -12.55
C GLY A 98 17.62 6.82 -11.94
N GLU A 99 17.79 6.63 -10.63
CA GLU A 99 17.41 5.40 -9.93
C GLU A 99 15.88 5.29 -9.80
N LEU A 100 15.32 4.13 -10.12
CA LEU A 100 13.94 3.77 -9.83
C LEU A 100 13.88 2.92 -8.57
N LEU A 101 13.02 3.34 -7.66
CA LEU A 101 12.83 2.77 -6.34
C LEU A 101 11.39 2.31 -6.17
N GLU A 102 11.22 1.16 -5.55
CA GLU A 102 9.93 0.59 -5.23
C GLU A 102 9.75 0.53 -3.72
N THR A 103 8.60 1.04 -3.27
CA THR A 103 8.03 0.70 -1.97
C THR A 103 6.76 -0.08 -2.21
N SER A 104 6.66 -1.25 -1.58
CA SER A 104 5.48 -2.10 -1.63
C SER A 104 5.08 -2.53 -0.24
N LEU A 105 3.78 -2.65 -0.03
CA LEU A 105 3.22 -3.01 1.26
C LEU A 105 2.02 -3.94 1.08
N TYR A 106 1.87 -4.85 2.03
CA TYR A 106 0.74 -5.75 2.20
C TYR A 106 0.52 -5.93 3.71
N ARG A 107 -0.62 -5.43 4.20
CA ARG A 107 -0.91 -5.28 5.62
C ARG A 107 -2.34 -5.72 5.92
N ARG A 108 -2.53 -6.53 6.95
CA ARG A 108 -3.86 -6.81 7.51
C ARG A 108 -4.26 -5.71 8.49
N LEU A 109 -5.56 -5.41 8.50
CA LEU A 109 -6.19 -4.54 9.49
C LEU A 109 -6.10 -5.15 10.90
N ALA A 110 -5.57 -4.38 11.84
CA ALA A 110 -5.56 -4.70 13.25
C ALA A 110 -6.83 -4.20 13.93
N TYR A 111 -7.28 -4.97 14.91
CA TYR A 111 -8.39 -4.62 15.79
C TYR A 111 -7.88 -4.63 17.24
N PRO A 112 -8.36 -3.71 18.08
CA PRO A 112 -9.41 -2.71 17.84
C PRO A 112 -8.93 -1.38 17.21
N GLU A 113 -7.64 -1.23 16.90
CA GLU A 113 -7.04 0.05 16.48
C GLU A 113 -7.54 0.54 15.11
N LEU A 114 -8.06 -0.36 14.28
CA LEU A 114 -8.50 -0.07 12.91
C LEU A 114 -7.37 0.50 12.04
N GLU A 115 -6.17 -0.04 12.23
CA GLU A 115 -4.96 0.33 11.50
C GLU A 115 -4.35 -0.86 10.74
N CYS A 116 -3.91 -0.63 9.50
CA CYS A 116 -3.31 -1.68 8.67
C CYS A 116 -1.81 -1.80 8.95
N TRP A 117 -1.43 -2.52 10.01
CA TRP A 117 -0.02 -2.72 10.37
C TRP A 117 0.43 -4.18 10.50
N ILE A 118 -0.50 -5.15 10.52
CA ILE A 118 -0.14 -6.56 10.69
C ILE A 118 0.49 -7.12 9.42
N ILE A 119 1.66 -7.76 9.56
CA ILE A 119 2.36 -8.47 8.47
C ILE A 119 2.14 -9.96 8.65
N GLU A 120 1.50 -10.60 7.68
CA GLU A 120 1.38 -12.05 7.70
C GLU A 120 2.74 -12.69 7.35
N PRO A 121 3.18 -13.75 8.06
CA PRO A 121 4.48 -14.38 7.81
C PRO A 121 4.70 -14.81 6.35
N ASN A 122 3.65 -15.32 5.70
CA ASN A 122 3.71 -15.77 4.30
C ASN A 122 3.84 -14.61 3.29
N ASP A 123 3.51 -13.40 3.71
CA ASP A 123 3.44 -12.20 2.88
C ASP A 123 4.57 -11.22 3.18
N ALA A 124 5.46 -11.55 4.12
CA ALA A 124 6.56 -10.70 4.53
C ALA A 124 7.43 -10.26 3.34
N CYS A 125 7.64 -11.15 2.36
CA CYS A 125 8.44 -10.87 1.17
C CYS A 125 7.84 -9.83 0.21
N MET A 126 6.53 -9.56 0.30
CA MET A 126 5.86 -8.54 -0.51
C MET A 126 6.08 -7.12 0.03
N ASN A 127 6.67 -6.99 1.21
CA ASN A 127 6.88 -5.71 1.88
C ASN A 127 8.30 -5.22 1.66
N LYS A 128 8.42 -4.12 0.92
CA LYS A 128 9.70 -3.51 0.55
C LYS A 128 9.63 -2.02 0.79
N GLU A 129 10.71 -1.46 1.29
CA GLU A 129 10.87 -0.02 1.48
C GLU A 129 12.07 0.42 0.65
N GLY A 130 11.85 1.32 -0.32
CA GLY A 130 12.93 1.95 -1.10
C GLY A 130 13.89 0.98 -1.79
N SER A 131 13.39 -0.15 -2.29
CA SER A 131 14.23 -1.12 -3.00
C SER A 131 14.53 -0.63 -4.41
N VAL A 132 15.81 -0.59 -4.80
CA VAL A 132 16.21 -0.25 -6.17
C VAL A 132 15.73 -1.34 -7.12
N VAL A 133 14.90 -0.97 -8.09
CA VAL A 133 14.39 -1.89 -9.13
C VAL A 133 15.07 -1.65 -10.48
N PHE A 134 15.66 -0.46 -10.67
CA PHE A 134 16.50 -0.14 -11.81
C PHE A 134 17.47 0.98 -11.45
N ALA A 135 18.72 0.84 -11.87
CA ALA A 135 19.72 1.90 -11.80
C ALA A 135 20.24 2.14 -13.22
N SER A 136 20.05 3.36 -13.75
CA SER A 136 20.80 3.79 -14.93
C SER A 136 22.22 4.08 -14.47
N VAL A 137 23.20 3.35 -15.02
CA VAL A 137 24.63 3.65 -14.89
C VAL A 137 24.96 4.90 -15.68
#